data_AF-A0A3E4JUP1-F1
#
_entry.id   AF-A0A3E4JUP1-F1
#
_cell.length_a   1.000
_cell.length_b   1.000
_cell.length_c   1.000
_cell.angle_alpha   90.00
_cell.angle_beta   90.00
_cell.angle_gamma   90.00
#
_symmetry.space_group_name_H-M   'P 1'
#
loop_
_entity.id
_entity.type
_entity.pdbx_description
1 polymer ?
#
loop_
_entity_poly.entity_id
_entity_poly.type
_entity_poly.pdbx_seq_one_letter_code
_entity_poly.pdbx_strand_id
1 'polypeptide(L)'
;MADNKIIAPGLFAQDHNNSNRDYSQERYWGKNQFNSSFPASLVAYMGYKGIKPVYLKTDAENNVVHSSITSSELFKIDPLAQNAFYNFEAGYVGFEKFYIGEREKIDLVMVDSDTNESLIGLEIKLTAIPDSTTKNLSEDKYCSEIVVRPPTINFLACSLCNCFTGTKGRNTLRELLGTVPQINHWEEIEAVLPHYDKILNAILNVSRYLQKKQTPLIIQPIWKTVKGSAILADDCLDVFVWSNLSVIQMCCLQEADKTKINRPMRTIIWLYLMLFDYAVYEQFDYKRIVRLHSYNIANDKAFAISGIQSYALLKSPQLTHPRIDKSEIKNIILGGGQNFLSPERRFDAVIVYSPELFD
;
A
#
# COMPACT_ATOMS: atom_id res chain seq x y z
N MET A 1 -38.84 -7.01 25.72
CA MET A 1 -38.70 -6.25 24.46
C MET A 1 -37.32 -5.63 24.53
N ALA A 2 -36.35 -6.22 23.83
CA ALA A 2 -35.01 -5.67 23.80
C ALA A 2 -35.06 -4.34 23.04
N ASP A 3 -34.47 -3.29 23.60
CA ASP A 3 -34.26 -2.03 22.90
C ASP A 3 -33.49 -2.34 21.62
N ASN A 4 -34.19 -2.37 20.47
CA ASN A 4 -33.59 -2.32 19.15
C ASN A 4 -32.97 -0.93 19.00
N LYS A 5 -31.81 -0.72 19.62
CA LYS A 5 -30.96 0.43 19.34
C LYS A 5 -30.66 0.36 17.85
N ILE A 6 -31.26 1.26 17.08
CA ILE A 6 -30.96 1.41 15.65
C ILE A 6 -29.48 1.73 15.56
N ILE A 7 -28.68 0.76 15.13
CA ILE A 7 -27.26 0.95 14.88
C ILE A 7 -27.18 1.84 13.64
N ALA A 8 -26.59 3.03 13.77
CA ALA A 8 -26.37 3.92 12.64
C ALA A 8 -25.40 3.27 11.63
N PRO A 9 -25.54 3.57 10.33
CA PRO A 9 -24.58 3.13 9.32
C PRO A 9 -23.13 3.45 9.72
N GLY A 10 -22.26 2.45 9.62
CA GLY A 10 -20.88 2.58 10.09
C GLY A 10 -19.98 1.44 9.61
N LEU A 11 -18.69 1.57 9.89
CA LEU A 11 -17.72 0.51 9.68
C LEU A 11 -17.11 0.09 11.02
N PHE A 12 -16.71 -1.17 11.16
CA PHE A 12 -16.12 -1.67 12.39
C PHE A 12 -14.90 -0.82 12.81
N ALA A 13 -14.84 -0.47 14.10
CA ALA A 13 -13.83 0.42 14.68
C ALA A 13 -13.81 1.88 14.15
N GLN A 14 -14.72 2.26 13.26
CA GLN A 14 -14.79 3.61 12.70
C GLN A 14 -16.22 4.19 12.80
N ASP A 15 -16.34 5.31 13.51
CA ASP A 15 -17.56 6.09 13.62
C ASP A 15 -17.30 7.58 13.32
N HIS A 16 -18.33 8.42 13.51
CA HIS A 16 -18.27 9.85 13.22
C HIS A 16 -17.37 10.64 14.20
N ASN A 17 -16.98 10.07 15.34
CA ASN A 17 -16.14 10.72 16.34
C ASN A 17 -14.66 10.41 16.13
N ASN A 18 -14.34 9.25 15.55
CA ASN A 18 -12.97 8.79 15.39
C ASN A 18 -12.51 8.70 13.92
N SER A 19 -13.22 9.34 12.99
CA SER A 19 -12.79 9.47 11.60
C SER A 19 -13.15 10.83 11.00
N ASN A 20 -12.39 11.27 9.98
CA ASN A 20 -12.74 12.42 9.16
C ASN A 20 -13.83 12.12 8.11
N ARG A 21 -14.37 10.90 8.10
CA ARG A 21 -15.49 10.45 7.26
C ARG A 21 -16.67 10.06 8.14
N ASP A 22 -17.83 10.66 7.87
CA ASP A 22 -19.06 10.37 8.62
C ASP A 22 -19.92 9.36 7.86
N TYR A 23 -19.85 8.09 8.27
CA TYR A 23 -20.55 6.99 7.60
C TYR A 23 -22.07 7.02 7.77
N SER A 24 -22.64 7.93 8.57
CA SER A 24 -24.09 8.17 8.52
C SER A 24 -24.55 8.80 7.20
N GLN A 25 -23.62 9.34 6.40
CA GLN A 25 -23.91 10.02 5.14
C GLN A 25 -23.49 9.19 3.92
N GLU A 26 -24.42 9.00 2.98
CA GLU A 26 -24.24 8.21 1.75
C GLU A 26 -22.99 8.58 0.94
N ARG A 27 -22.62 9.86 0.89
CA ARG A 27 -21.42 10.33 0.15
C ARG A 27 -20.11 9.66 0.56
N TYR A 28 -19.99 9.16 1.79
CA TYR A 28 -18.78 8.49 2.28
C TYR A 28 -18.77 6.98 2.00
N TRP A 29 -19.86 6.44 1.44
CA TRP A 29 -19.95 5.07 0.92
C TRP A 29 -19.63 4.99 -0.58
N GLY A 30 -19.37 6.14 -1.21
CA GLY A 30 -18.92 6.22 -2.58
C GLY A 30 -17.61 5.47 -2.81
N LYS A 31 -17.41 5.01 -4.05
CA LYS A 31 -16.27 4.22 -4.52
C LYS A 31 -14.89 4.67 -4.01
N ASN A 32 -14.60 5.97 -3.98
CA ASN A 32 -13.26 6.44 -3.60
C ASN A 32 -13.06 6.44 -2.08
N GLN A 33 -14.14 6.58 -1.31
CA GLN A 33 -14.12 6.61 0.14
C GLN A 33 -14.17 5.19 0.69
N PHE A 34 -15.18 4.40 0.31
CA PHE A 34 -15.34 3.04 0.82
C PHE A 34 -14.11 2.15 0.57
N ASN A 35 -13.48 2.28 -0.60
CA ASN A 35 -12.31 1.46 -0.97
C ASN A 35 -11.03 1.77 -0.17
N SER A 36 -10.98 2.86 0.62
CA SER A 36 -9.93 3.11 1.62
C SER A 36 -10.43 2.87 3.05
N SER A 37 -11.70 3.18 3.33
CA SER A 37 -12.30 3.00 4.66
C SER A 37 -12.47 1.54 5.06
N PHE A 38 -13.05 0.70 4.19
CA PHE A 38 -13.31 -0.71 4.47
C PHE A 38 -12.02 -1.50 4.79
N PRO A 39 -10.92 -1.36 4.02
CA PRO A 39 -9.62 -1.96 4.35
C PRO A 39 -9.12 -1.68 5.77
N ALA A 40 -9.26 -0.45 6.25
CA ALA A 40 -8.82 -0.09 7.60
C ALA A 40 -9.69 -0.77 8.67
N SER A 41 -11.00 -0.84 8.46
CA SER A 41 -11.92 -1.59 9.34
C SER A 41 -11.69 -3.09 9.30
N LEU A 42 -11.36 -3.67 8.15
CA LEU A 42 -11.02 -5.08 8.04
C LEU A 42 -9.78 -5.41 8.87
N VAL A 43 -8.74 -4.56 8.84
CA VAL A 43 -7.56 -4.74 9.71
C VAL A 43 -7.93 -4.67 11.19
N ALA A 44 -8.75 -3.70 11.60
CA ALA A 44 -9.22 -3.58 12.97
C ALA A 44 -10.02 -4.83 13.40
N TYR A 45 -10.91 -5.33 12.53
CA TYR A 45 -11.71 -6.51 12.77
C TYR A 45 -10.86 -7.79 12.89
N MET A 46 -9.87 -7.96 12.01
CA MET A 46 -8.89 -9.04 12.13
C MET A 46 -8.18 -8.99 13.49
N GLY A 47 -7.76 -7.79 13.93
CA GLY A 47 -7.18 -7.59 15.25
C GLY A 47 -8.09 -8.02 16.39
N TYR A 48 -9.36 -7.60 16.36
CA TYR A 48 -10.40 -8.03 17.31
C TYR A 48 -10.56 -9.56 17.36
N LYS A 49 -10.47 -10.24 16.21
CA LYS A 49 -10.52 -11.70 16.10
C LYS A 49 -9.21 -12.40 16.49
N GLY A 50 -8.16 -11.66 16.85
CA GLY A 50 -6.82 -12.21 17.13
C GLY A 50 -6.06 -12.68 15.88
N ILE A 51 -6.51 -12.28 14.68
CA ILE A 51 -5.92 -12.64 13.40
C ILE A 51 -4.92 -11.54 12.99
N LYS A 52 -3.67 -11.94 12.76
CA LYS A 52 -2.62 -11.02 12.31
C LYS A 52 -2.55 -10.95 10.78
N PRO A 53 -2.59 -9.75 10.17
CA PRO A 53 -2.23 -9.56 8.77
C PRO A 53 -0.87 -10.18 8.41
N VAL A 54 -0.75 -10.67 7.17
CA VAL A 54 0.51 -11.18 6.64
C VAL A 54 1.42 -10.00 6.33
N TYR A 55 2.58 -9.93 6.97
CA TYR A 55 3.52 -8.82 6.76
C TYR A 55 4.67 -9.26 5.85
N LEU A 56 4.67 -8.77 4.62
CA LEU A 56 5.75 -8.96 3.65
C LEU A 56 6.91 -8.04 3.99
N LYS A 57 8.05 -8.68 4.26
CA LYS A 57 9.31 -8.04 4.60
C LYS A 57 10.38 -8.40 3.59
N THR A 58 11.47 -7.66 3.63
CA THR A 58 12.69 -7.99 2.87
C THR A 58 13.77 -8.52 3.81
N ASP A 59 14.46 -9.60 3.43
CA ASP A 59 15.59 -10.18 4.17
C ASP A 59 16.94 -9.50 3.82
N ALA A 60 18.06 -10.05 4.30
CA ALA A 60 19.38 -9.46 4.10
C ALA A 60 19.91 -9.66 2.66
N GLU A 61 19.31 -10.59 1.93
CA GLU A 61 19.62 -10.95 0.55
C GLU A 61 18.69 -10.24 -0.46
N ASN A 62 17.77 -9.39 0.04
CA ASN A 62 16.71 -8.71 -0.69
C ASN A 62 15.56 -9.61 -1.19
N ASN A 63 15.40 -10.82 -0.66
CA ASN A 63 14.22 -11.62 -0.95
C ASN A 63 13.03 -11.16 -0.11
N VAL A 64 11.83 -11.32 -0.67
CA VAL A 64 10.59 -11.09 0.08
C VAL A 64 10.29 -12.31 0.93
N VAL A 65 10.10 -12.08 2.23
CA VAL A 65 9.78 -13.11 3.23
C VAL A 65 8.49 -12.74 3.96
N HIS A 66 7.72 -13.75 4.37
CA HIS A 66 6.47 -13.56 5.08
C HIS A 66 6.70 -13.57 6.59
N SER A 67 6.04 -12.65 7.27
CA SER A 67 5.93 -12.59 8.72
C SER A 67 4.49 -12.21 9.08
N SER A 68 4.24 -11.82 10.33
CA SER A 68 2.94 -11.33 10.77
C SER A 68 3.11 -10.00 11.50
N ILE A 69 2.11 -9.13 11.41
CA ILE A 69 2.05 -7.88 12.19
C ILE A 69 0.70 -7.80 12.91
N THR A 70 0.66 -7.34 14.15
CA THR A 70 -0.62 -7.06 14.82
C THR A 70 -1.26 -5.78 14.28
N SER A 71 -2.58 -5.64 14.43
CA SER A 71 -3.27 -4.40 14.05
C SER A 71 -2.71 -3.19 14.80
N SER A 72 -2.41 -3.32 16.09
CA SER A 72 -1.84 -2.24 16.90
C SER A 72 -0.41 -1.87 16.50
N GLU A 73 0.43 -2.85 16.14
CA GLU A 73 1.79 -2.56 15.63
C GLU A 73 1.77 -1.88 14.25
N LEU A 74 0.80 -2.25 13.40
CA LEU A 74 0.59 -1.68 12.08
C LEU A 74 0.09 -0.24 12.17
N PHE A 75 -0.96 0.01 12.96
CA PHE A 75 -1.55 1.34 13.12
C PHE A 75 -0.83 2.23 14.14
N LYS A 76 0.13 1.68 14.89
CA LYS A 76 0.86 2.36 15.97
C LYS A 76 -0.03 2.82 17.14
N ILE A 77 -1.26 2.35 17.17
CA ILE A 77 -2.26 2.55 18.22
C ILE A 77 -3.20 1.35 18.17
N ASP A 78 -3.82 0.99 19.29
CA ASP A 78 -4.90 0.01 19.27
C ASP A 78 -6.06 0.57 18.41
N PRO A 79 -6.45 -0.11 17.31
CA PRO A 79 -7.54 0.37 16.44
C PRO A 79 -8.88 0.57 17.15
N LEU A 80 -9.07 -0.06 18.32
CA LEU A 80 -10.30 0.04 19.12
C LEU A 80 -10.20 1.07 20.25
N ALA A 81 -9.04 1.73 20.41
CA ALA A 81 -8.88 2.76 21.41
C ALA A 81 -9.76 3.97 21.10
N GLN A 82 -10.29 4.61 22.14
CA GLN A 82 -11.15 5.79 21.99
C GLN A 82 -10.43 6.97 21.31
N ASN A 83 -9.11 7.06 21.50
CA ASN A 83 -8.27 8.09 20.91
C ASN A 83 -7.67 7.70 19.55
N ALA A 84 -8.01 6.53 18.99
CA ALA A 84 -7.56 6.13 17.66
C ALA A 84 -8.37 6.83 16.58
N PHE A 85 -7.77 7.80 15.89
CA PHE A 85 -8.44 8.58 14.85
C PHE A 85 -7.96 8.20 13.44
N TYR A 86 -8.91 7.87 12.57
CA TYR A 86 -8.71 7.46 11.17
C TYR A 86 -8.86 8.67 10.24
N ASN A 87 -7.74 9.27 9.84
CA ASN A 87 -7.70 10.45 8.99
C ASN A 87 -7.39 10.07 7.53
N PHE A 88 -8.42 9.96 6.70
CA PHE A 88 -8.26 9.54 5.31
C PHE A 88 -7.92 10.69 4.36
N GLU A 89 -7.20 10.39 3.27
CA GLU A 89 -6.84 11.37 2.23
C GLU A 89 -6.18 12.63 2.82
N ALA A 90 -5.25 12.40 3.76
CA ALA A 90 -4.64 13.42 4.59
C ALA A 90 -3.15 13.56 4.30
N GLY A 91 -2.61 14.73 4.59
CA GLY A 91 -1.17 14.94 4.61
C GLY A 91 -0.55 14.24 5.81
N TYR A 92 0.61 13.60 5.62
CA TYR A 92 1.35 12.95 6.71
C TYR A 92 2.63 13.73 7.00
N VAL A 93 2.65 14.41 8.14
CA VAL A 93 3.78 15.26 8.58
C VAL A 93 5.09 14.50 8.61
N GLY A 94 5.05 13.19 8.91
CA GLY A 94 6.23 12.32 8.88
C GLY A 94 6.93 12.23 7.51
N PHE A 95 6.22 12.53 6.42
CA PHE A 95 6.75 12.53 5.04
C PHE A 95 6.91 13.94 4.45
N GLU A 96 6.02 14.87 4.78
CA GLU A 96 5.99 16.24 4.19
C GLU A 96 7.31 17.00 4.30
N LYS A 97 8.13 16.70 5.30
CA LYS A 97 9.44 17.34 5.51
C LYS A 97 10.49 17.03 4.43
N PHE A 98 10.31 15.97 3.64
CA PHE A 98 11.34 15.48 2.70
C PHE A 98 11.19 15.96 1.26
N TYR A 99 10.04 16.51 0.88
CA TYR A 99 9.81 16.96 -0.48
C TYR A 99 9.28 18.39 -0.52
N ILE A 100 9.53 19.06 -1.64
CA ILE A 100 9.02 20.41 -1.92
C ILE A 100 7.83 20.36 -2.88
N GLY A 101 7.01 21.41 -2.86
CA GLY A 101 5.83 21.56 -3.71
C GLY A 101 4.52 21.27 -2.97
N GLU A 102 3.48 20.94 -3.74
CA GLU A 102 2.16 20.65 -3.18
C GLU A 102 2.19 19.38 -2.33
N ARG A 103 1.46 19.41 -1.21
CA ARG A 103 1.38 18.28 -0.29
C ARG A 103 0.61 17.13 -0.91
N GLU A 104 1.24 15.97 -0.97
CA GLU A 104 0.58 14.72 -1.31
C GLU A 104 -0.26 14.22 -0.15
N LYS A 105 -1.39 13.62 -0.50
CA LYS A 105 -2.30 12.97 0.44
C LYS A 105 -2.09 11.47 0.38
N ILE A 106 -1.89 10.86 1.53
CA ILE A 106 -1.83 9.41 1.66
C ILE A 106 -3.21 8.87 2.04
N ASP A 107 -3.53 7.65 1.60
CA ASP A 107 -4.87 7.08 1.73
C ASP A 107 -5.38 7.08 3.18
N LEU A 108 -4.53 6.73 4.15
CA LEU A 108 -4.84 6.72 5.59
C LEU A 108 -3.68 7.27 6.43
N VAL A 109 -3.99 8.16 7.37
CA VAL A 109 -3.12 8.55 8.48
C VAL A 109 -3.79 8.17 9.79
N MET A 110 -3.11 7.36 10.61
CA MET A 110 -3.55 7.12 11.98
C MET A 110 -3.05 8.23 12.89
N VAL A 111 -3.95 8.77 13.70
CA VAL A 111 -3.68 9.88 14.62
C VAL A 111 -4.10 9.46 16.03
N ASP A 112 -3.29 9.79 17.02
CA ASP A 112 -3.72 9.80 18.41
C ASP A 112 -4.44 11.14 18.68
N SER A 113 -5.76 11.11 18.88
CA SER A 113 -6.55 12.34 19.05
C SER A 113 -6.32 13.04 20.39
N ASP A 114 -5.78 12.36 21.40
CA ASP A 114 -5.49 12.99 22.69
C ASP A 114 -4.25 13.90 22.59
N THR A 115 -3.27 13.49 21.77
CA THR A 115 -2.00 14.22 21.57
C THR A 115 -1.93 14.99 20.25
N ASN A 116 -2.86 14.71 19.32
CA ASN A 116 -2.82 15.12 17.91
C ASN A 116 -1.56 14.64 17.14
N GLU A 117 -0.89 13.59 17.62
CA GLU A 117 0.28 13.03 16.95
C GLU A 117 -0.13 12.18 15.73
N SER A 118 0.47 12.46 14.57
CA SER A 118 0.34 11.59 13.39
C SER A 118 1.28 10.40 13.50
N LEU A 119 0.73 9.21 13.73
CA LEU A 119 1.49 8.02 14.11
C LEU A 119 2.07 7.28 12.90
N ILE A 120 1.28 7.09 11.85
CA ILE A 120 1.71 6.41 10.61
C ILE A 120 0.82 6.82 9.43
N GLY A 121 1.44 6.97 8.24
CA GLY A 121 0.74 7.09 6.96
C GLY A 121 0.84 5.81 6.16
N LEU A 122 -0.28 5.34 5.58
CA LEU A 122 -0.42 4.06 4.89
C LEU A 122 -1.20 4.21 3.58
N GLU A 123 -0.64 3.64 2.52
CA GLU A 123 -1.34 3.46 1.25
C GLU A 123 -2.26 2.23 1.32
N ILE A 124 -3.37 2.28 0.60
CA ILE A 124 -4.37 1.23 0.57
C ILE A 124 -4.56 0.73 -0.86
N LYS A 125 -4.49 -0.59 -1.04
CA LYS A 125 -4.69 -1.28 -2.33
C LYS A 125 -5.65 -2.44 -2.16
N LEU A 126 -6.96 -2.17 -2.26
CA LEU A 126 -7.98 -3.21 -2.26
C LEU A 126 -7.97 -3.98 -3.58
N THR A 127 -7.69 -5.28 -3.55
CA THR A 127 -7.43 -6.08 -4.76
C THR A 127 -8.28 -7.35 -4.85
N ALA A 128 -8.76 -7.66 -6.04
CA ALA A 128 -9.55 -8.87 -6.30
C ALA A 128 -8.62 -10.05 -6.65
N ILE A 129 -8.97 -11.25 -6.18
CA ILE A 129 -8.35 -12.49 -6.67
C ILE A 129 -9.43 -13.45 -7.20
N PRO A 130 -9.18 -14.16 -8.32
CA PRO A 130 -8.04 -13.99 -9.22
C PRO A 130 -8.17 -12.75 -10.13
N ASP A 131 -7.03 -12.28 -10.63
CA ASP A 131 -6.98 -11.32 -11.74
C ASP A 131 -7.12 -12.01 -13.12
N SER A 132 -7.05 -11.23 -14.19
CA SER A 132 -7.18 -11.74 -15.55
C SER A 132 -6.06 -12.72 -15.95
N THR A 133 -4.90 -12.65 -15.32
CA THR A 133 -3.73 -13.50 -15.63
C THR A 133 -3.75 -14.83 -14.88
N THR A 134 -4.45 -14.90 -13.75
CA THR A 134 -4.52 -16.09 -12.89
C THR A 134 -5.89 -16.77 -12.86
N LYS A 135 -6.96 -16.15 -13.38
CA LYS A 135 -8.33 -16.70 -13.33
C LYS A 135 -8.52 -18.09 -13.94
N ASN A 136 -7.69 -18.43 -14.92
CA ASN A 136 -7.74 -19.72 -15.63
C ASN A 136 -6.78 -20.76 -15.03
N LEU A 137 -6.04 -20.41 -13.98
CA LEU A 137 -5.18 -21.34 -13.25
C LEU A 137 -5.97 -22.09 -12.17
N SER A 138 -5.30 -23.03 -11.50
CA SER A 138 -5.83 -23.65 -10.30
C SER A 138 -5.96 -22.61 -9.18
N GLU A 139 -6.93 -22.82 -8.27
CA GLU A 139 -7.29 -21.85 -7.24
C GLU A 139 -6.13 -21.51 -6.27
N ASP A 140 -5.24 -22.49 -6.02
CA ASP A 140 -3.99 -22.32 -5.27
C ASP A 140 -2.97 -21.39 -5.94
N LYS A 141 -3.27 -20.91 -7.16
CA LYS A 141 -2.48 -19.96 -7.94
C LYS A 141 -3.20 -18.64 -8.20
N TYR A 142 -4.38 -18.43 -7.61
CA TYR A 142 -5.09 -17.16 -7.72
C TYR A 142 -4.31 -16.03 -7.06
N CYS A 143 -4.20 -14.91 -7.76
CA CYS A 143 -3.54 -13.72 -7.23
C CYS A 143 -4.04 -12.46 -7.94
N SER A 144 -3.59 -11.29 -7.51
CA SER A 144 -4.12 -10.00 -7.95
C SER A 144 -3.10 -9.18 -8.74
N GLU A 145 -3.58 -8.38 -9.70
CA GLU A 145 -2.81 -7.24 -10.17
C GLU A 145 -2.64 -6.22 -9.03
N ILE A 146 -1.43 -5.68 -8.88
CA ILE A 146 -1.13 -4.57 -7.97
C ILE A 146 -0.63 -3.40 -8.81
N VAL A 147 -1.33 -2.27 -8.74
CA VAL A 147 -0.99 -1.03 -9.46
C VAL A 147 -0.46 0.01 -8.49
N VAL A 148 0.74 0.52 -8.77
CA VAL A 148 1.40 1.55 -7.94
C VAL A 148 1.47 2.86 -8.72
N ARG A 149 1.04 3.95 -8.08
CA ARG A 149 1.03 5.30 -8.67
C ARG A 149 2.27 6.09 -8.27
N PRO A 150 2.65 7.15 -9.01
CA PRO A 150 3.82 7.97 -8.66
C PRO A 150 3.83 8.53 -7.23
N PRO A 151 2.70 8.99 -6.63
CA PRO A 151 2.69 9.43 -5.23
C PRO A 151 3.13 8.35 -4.24
N THR A 152 2.81 7.08 -4.49
CA THR A 152 3.29 5.95 -3.67
C THR A 152 4.82 5.85 -3.68
N ILE A 153 5.48 6.23 -4.78
CA ILE A 153 6.96 6.25 -4.88
C ILE A 153 7.55 7.41 -4.09
N ASN A 154 6.86 8.57 -4.05
CA ASN A 154 7.21 9.66 -3.14
C ASN A 154 7.13 9.20 -1.68
N PHE A 155 6.04 8.54 -1.28
CA PHE A 155 5.89 8.00 0.08
C PHE A 155 6.92 6.93 0.41
N LEU A 156 7.27 6.07 -0.56
CA LEU A 156 8.37 5.12 -0.43
C LEU A 156 9.68 5.85 -0.14
N ALA A 157 10.06 6.83 -0.95
CA ALA A 157 11.28 7.63 -0.75
C ALA A 157 11.29 8.29 0.64
N CYS A 158 10.20 8.97 1.03
CA CYS A 158 10.05 9.58 2.35
C CYS A 158 10.22 8.58 3.50
N SER A 159 9.66 7.38 3.38
CA SER A 159 9.79 6.33 4.40
C SER A 159 11.23 5.87 4.58
N LEU A 160 12.02 5.82 3.50
CA LEU A 160 13.45 5.48 3.56
C LEU A 160 14.25 6.65 4.13
N CYS A 161 13.97 7.89 3.71
CA CYS A 161 14.62 9.10 4.24
C CYS A 161 14.45 9.23 5.76
N ASN A 162 13.29 8.83 6.31
CA ASN A 162 13.07 8.76 7.77
C ASN A 162 14.07 7.88 8.52
N CYS A 163 14.74 6.94 7.84
CA CYS A 163 15.78 6.11 8.45
C CYS A 163 17.19 6.74 8.37
N PHE A 164 17.35 7.86 7.66
CA PHE A 164 18.63 8.53 7.39
C PHE A 164 18.64 9.99 7.85
N THR A 165 18.21 10.25 9.09
CA THR A 165 18.10 11.61 9.63
C THR A 165 19.45 12.21 10.02
N GLY A 166 19.54 13.55 9.92
CA GLY A 166 20.73 14.33 10.26
C GLY A 166 21.93 14.09 9.34
N THR A 167 23.02 14.82 9.60
CA THR A 167 24.23 14.77 8.76
C THR A 167 24.82 13.38 8.62
N LYS A 168 24.86 12.61 9.72
CA LYS A 168 25.38 11.23 9.72
C LYS A 168 24.52 10.30 8.86
N GLY A 169 23.20 10.34 9.02
CA GLY A 169 22.28 9.51 8.24
C GLY A 169 22.39 9.80 6.74
N ARG A 170 22.40 11.08 6.36
CA ARG A 170 22.55 11.47 4.95
C ARG A 170 23.91 11.10 4.35
N ASN A 171 25.00 11.20 5.11
CA ASN A 171 26.31 10.75 4.64
C ASN A 171 26.33 9.24 4.40
N THR A 172 25.74 8.44 5.31
CA THR A 172 25.58 7.00 5.09
C THR A 172 24.74 6.70 3.85
N LEU A 173 23.63 7.42 3.64
CA LEU A 173 22.83 7.26 2.43
C LEU A 173 23.65 7.59 1.17
N ARG A 174 24.43 8.67 1.18
CA ARG A 174 25.32 9.05 0.06
C ARG A 174 26.35 7.95 -0.24
N GLU A 175 26.94 7.35 0.77
CA GLU A 175 27.88 6.23 0.62
C GLU A 175 27.20 5.00 -0.01
N LEU A 176 26.00 4.65 0.45
CA LEU A 176 25.22 3.53 -0.11
C LEU A 176 24.84 3.76 -1.58
N LEU A 177 24.57 5.01 -1.96
CA LEU A 177 24.25 5.42 -3.33
C LEU A 177 25.48 5.61 -4.22
N GLY A 178 26.66 5.82 -3.65
CA GLY A 178 27.88 6.27 -4.34
C GLY A 178 28.51 5.30 -5.35
N THR A 179 27.86 4.18 -5.65
CA THR A 179 28.29 3.23 -6.68
C THR A 179 27.93 3.67 -8.10
N VAL A 180 27.04 4.65 -8.24
CA VAL A 180 26.58 5.18 -9.53
C VAL A 180 27.57 6.26 -10.03
N PRO A 181 28.07 6.15 -11.28
CA PRO A 181 28.95 7.17 -11.85
C PRO A 181 28.21 8.50 -12.06
N GLN A 182 28.94 9.57 -12.33
CA GLN A 182 28.34 10.82 -12.74
C GLN A 182 27.60 10.64 -14.08
N ILE A 183 26.31 10.94 -14.08
CA ILE A 183 25.45 10.99 -15.26
C ILE A 183 25.01 12.45 -15.41
N ASN A 184 25.36 13.08 -16.54
CA ASN A 184 25.09 14.51 -16.76
C ASN A 184 23.65 14.74 -17.26
N HIS A 185 23.14 13.83 -18.08
CA HIS A 185 21.84 13.93 -18.74
C HIS A 185 20.94 12.79 -18.26
N TRP A 186 20.32 12.97 -17.09
CA TRP A 186 19.44 11.95 -16.52
C TRP A 186 18.13 11.80 -17.32
N GLU A 187 17.76 12.81 -18.08
CA GLU A 187 16.59 12.81 -18.97
C GLU A 187 16.75 11.91 -20.21
N GLU A 188 18.00 11.61 -20.61
CA GLU A 188 18.32 10.86 -21.83
C GLU A 188 18.50 9.37 -21.55
N ILE A 189 17.80 8.52 -22.31
CA ILE A 189 17.82 7.06 -22.13
C ILE A 189 19.23 6.51 -22.35
N GLU A 190 19.92 7.00 -23.38
CA GLU A 190 21.26 6.57 -23.80
C GLU A 190 22.32 6.86 -22.74
N ALA A 191 22.10 7.88 -21.90
CA ALA A 191 22.99 8.23 -20.81
C ALA A 191 22.72 7.40 -19.54
N VAL A 192 21.44 7.07 -19.26
CA VAL A 192 21.05 6.39 -18.02
C VAL A 192 21.10 4.87 -18.13
N LEU A 193 20.59 4.30 -19.23
CA LEU A 193 20.41 2.86 -19.41
C LEU A 193 21.71 2.05 -19.22
N PRO A 194 22.90 2.48 -19.74
CA PRO A 194 24.16 1.77 -19.50
C PRO A 194 24.58 1.66 -18.03
N HIS A 195 23.98 2.48 -17.16
CA HIS A 195 24.30 2.54 -15.74
C HIS A 195 23.18 1.97 -14.85
N TYR A 196 22.09 1.46 -15.44
CA TYR A 196 20.93 0.98 -14.69
C TYR A 196 21.30 -0.07 -13.63
N ASP A 197 22.17 -1.03 -13.94
CA ASP A 197 22.55 -2.07 -12.96
C ASP A 197 23.24 -1.46 -11.72
N LYS A 198 24.00 -0.37 -11.88
CA LYS A 198 24.61 0.34 -10.75
C LYS A 198 23.55 1.10 -9.94
N ILE A 199 22.59 1.72 -10.62
CA ILE A 199 21.45 2.43 -9.99
C ILE A 199 20.61 1.43 -9.16
N LEU A 200 20.28 0.28 -9.75
CA LEU A 200 19.57 -0.79 -9.05
C LEU A 200 20.36 -1.29 -7.84
N ASN A 201 21.65 -1.57 -8.01
CA ASN A 201 22.49 -2.04 -6.91
C ASN A 201 22.61 -1.01 -5.77
N ALA A 202 22.66 0.29 -6.07
CA ALA A 202 22.61 1.35 -5.07
C ALA A 202 21.32 1.31 -4.23
N ILE A 203 20.16 1.15 -4.88
CA ILE A 203 18.88 0.99 -4.17
C ILE A 203 18.83 -0.31 -3.36
N LEU A 204 19.34 -1.41 -3.90
CA LEU A 204 19.41 -2.68 -3.20
C LEU A 204 20.38 -2.65 -2.00
N ASN A 205 21.44 -1.84 -2.04
CA ASN A 205 22.30 -1.58 -0.87
C ASN A 205 21.54 -0.86 0.25
N VAL A 206 20.74 0.16 -0.11
CA VAL A 206 19.86 0.85 0.85
C VAL A 206 18.87 -0.13 1.49
N SER A 207 18.26 -0.99 0.67
CA SER A 207 17.36 -2.04 1.17
C SER A 207 18.04 -2.97 2.17
N ARG A 208 19.21 -3.53 1.84
CA ARG A 208 19.98 -4.39 2.76
C ARG A 208 20.34 -3.69 4.05
N TYR A 209 20.80 -2.44 3.97
CA TYR A 209 21.17 -1.64 5.14
C TYR A 209 19.98 -1.42 6.09
N LEU A 210 18.77 -1.26 5.53
CA LEU A 210 17.55 -1.01 6.29
C LEU A 210 16.76 -2.26 6.66
N GLN A 211 17.27 -3.47 6.41
CA GLN A 211 16.57 -4.74 6.64
C GLN A 211 15.87 -4.81 8.01
N LYS A 212 16.54 -4.39 9.09
CA LYS A 212 15.99 -4.41 10.46
C LYS A 212 15.10 -3.21 10.80
N LYS A 213 15.05 -2.19 9.96
CA LYS A 213 14.35 -0.91 10.16
C LYS A 213 13.18 -0.68 9.20
N GLN A 214 12.84 -1.66 8.38
CA GLN A 214 11.72 -1.58 7.44
C GLN A 214 10.39 -1.36 8.17
N THR A 215 9.54 -0.50 7.60
CA THR A 215 8.24 -0.12 8.16
C THR A 215 7.12 -0.45 7.18
N PRO A 216 5.89 -0.71 7.66
CA PRO A 216 4.72 -0.82 6.79
C PRO A 216 4.56 0.42 5.92
N LEU A 217 4.11 0.21 4.68
CA LEU A 217 3.80 1.30 3.73
C LEU A 217 2.48 1.08 3.01
N ILE A 218 2.17 -0.16 2.60
CA ILE A 218 0.93 -0.48 1.87
C ILE A 218 0.14 -1.53 2.63
N ILE A 219 -1.14 -1.26 2.90
CA ILE A 219 -2.15 -2.26 3.26
C ILE A 219 -2.81 -2.73 1.97
N GLN A 220 -2.67 -4.01 1.65
CA GLN A 220 -3.32 -4.68 0.53
C GLN A 220 -4.29 -5.74 1.04
N PRO A 221 -5.56 -5.40 1.25
CA PRO A 221 -6.58 -6.42 1.39
C PRO A 221 -6.84 -7.13 0.07
N ILE A 222 -7.11 -8.42 0.18
CA ILE A 222 -7.59 -9.24 -0.93
C ILE A 222 -9.07 -9.57 -0.71
N TRP A 223 -9.81 -9.66 -1.81
CA TRP A 223 -11.15 -10.25 -1.82
C TRP A 223 -11.24 -11.33 -2.90
N LYS A 224 -11.45 -12.57 -2.47
CA LYS A 224 -11.48 -13.75 -3.33
C LYS A 224 -12.87 -13.99 -3.90
N THR A 225 -12.90 -14.28 -5.19
CA THR A 225 -14.12 -14.57 -5.95
C THR A 225 -14.11 -15.98 -6.49
N VAL A 226 -15.30 -16.50 -6.79
CA VAL A 226 -15.44 -17.78 -7.48
C VAL A 226 -15.03 -17.61 -8.94
N LYS A 227 -13.82 -18.06 -9.29
CA LYS A 227 -13.26 -18.05 -10.66
C LYS A 227 -13.28 -16.69 -11.37
N GLY A 228 -13.11 -15.59 -10.63
CA GLY A 228 -13.15 -14.23 -11.19
C GLY A 228 -14.56 -13.72 -11.54
N SER A 229 -15.60 -14.38 -11.03
CA SER A 229 -16.98 -13.91 -11.14
C SER A 229 -17.30 -12.78 -10.15
N ALA A 230 -18.52 -12.25 -10.20
CA ALA A 230 -19.02 -11.26 -9.25
C ALA A 230 -19.51 -11.89 -7.92
N ILE A 231 -19.12 -13.14 -7.62
CA ILE A 231 -19.55 -13.89 -6.44
C ILE A 231 -18.33 -14.10 -5.54
N LEU A 232 -18.44 -13.73 -4.26
CA LEU A 232 -17.39 -14.00 -3.27
C LEU A 232 -17.28 -15.50 -3.00
N ALA A 233 -16.04 -15.97 -2.81
CA ALA A 233 -15.82 -17.26 -2.19
C ALA A 233 -16.31 -17.25 -0.73
N ASP A 234 -16.45 -18.42 -0.09
CA ASP A 234 -16.78 -18.46 1.34
C ASP A 234 -15.61 -17.88 2.15
N ASP A 235 -14.40 -18.33 1.89
CA ASP A 235 -13.14 -17.79 2.43
C ASP A 235 -12.65 -16.59 1.61
N CYS A 236 -13.25 -15.41 1.78
CA CYS A 236 -13.02 -14.32 0.83
C CYS A 236 -12.05 -13.21 1.23
N LEU A 237 -11.80 -12.93 2.51
CA LEU A 237 -11.06 -11.73 2.92
C LEU A 237 -9.77 -12.07 3.71
N ASP A 238 -8.69 -11.40 3.35
CA ASP A 238 -7.44 -11.37 4.14
C ASP A 238 -6.69 -10.06 3.86
N VAL A 239 -5.66 -9.77 4.65
CA VAL A 239 -4.82 -8.57 4.52
C VAL A 239 -3.35 -8.94 4.45
N PHE A 240 -2.73 -8.46 3.38
CA PHE A 240 -1.29 -8.43 3.19
C PHE A 240 -0.78 -7.01 3.42
N VAL A 241 0.31 -6.87 4.16
CA VAL A 241 0.95 -5.60 4.47
C VAL A 241 2.33 -5.62 3.84
N TRP A 242 2.66 -4.61 3.05
CA TRP A 242 3.97 -4.48 2.41
C TRP A 242 4.81 -3.50 3.20
N SER A 243 6.01 -3.93 3.59
CA SER A 243 7.04 -3.00 4.07
C SER A 243 7.52 -2.11 2.94
N ASN A 244 8.05 -0.94 3.28
CA ASN A 244 8.71 -0.06 2.31
C ASN A 244 9.77 -0.79 1.46
N LEU A 245 10.58 -1.66 2.07
CA LEU A 245 11.57 -2.45 1.33
C LEU A 245 10.94 -3.48 0.39
N SER A 246 9.85 -4.14 0.79
CA SER A 246 9.18 -5.12 -0.07
C SER A 246 8.54 -4.49 -1.31
N VAL A 247 8.17 -3.20 -1.24
CA VAL A 247 7.70 -2.43 -2.41
C VAL A 247 8.82 -2.21 -3.43
N ILE A 248 10.08 -2.04 -2.99
CA ILE A 248 11.24 -2.01 -3.90
C ILE A 248 11.34 -3.33 -4.66
N GLN A 249 11.16 -4.46 -3.96
CA GLN A 249 11.27 -5.79 -4.57
C GLN A 249 10.19 -6.07 -5.61
N MET A 250 9.01 -5.43 -5.53
CA MET A 250 8.00 -5.49 -6.61
C MET A 250 8.56 -5.01 -7.96
N CYS A 251 9.49 -4.06 -7.96
CA CYS A 251 10.14 -3.56 -9.18
C CYS A 251 11.25 -4.48 -9.71
N CYS A 252 11.65 -5.49 -8.95
CA CYS A 252 12.83 -6.33 -9.21
C CYS A 252 12.46 -7.75 -9.67
N LEU A 253 11.19 -8.01 -9.96
CA LEU A 253 10.67 -9.35 -10.32
C LEU A 253 11.12 -9.86 -11.69
N GLN A 254 11.66 -9.00 -12.54
CA GLN A 254 12.09 -9.31 -13.89
C GLN A 254 13.50 -8.78 -14.10
N GLU A 255 14.27 -9.48 -14.94
CA GLU A 255 15.57 -8.98 -15.38
C GLU A 255 15.42 -7.63 -16.09
N ALA A 256 16.42 -6.78 -15.89
CA ALA A 256 16.45 -5.47 -16.51
C ALA A 256 16.56 -5.59 -18.03
N ASP A 257 15.67 -4.91 -18.75
CA ASP A 257 15.75 -4.79 -20.20
C ASP A 257 17.00 -3.97 -20.55
N LYS A 258 17.86 -4.50 -21.41
CA LYS A 258 19.11 -3.83 -21.81
C LYS A 258 18.94 -2.90 -23.00
N THR A 259 17.75 -2.84 -23.59
CA THR A 259 17.45 -2.10 -24.82
C THR A 259 16.57 -0.87 -24.57
N LYS A 260 15.80 -0.85 -23.48
CA LYS A 260 14.92 0.26 -23.11
C LYS A 260 14.72 0.34 -21.60
N ILE A 261 14.34 1.53 -21.12
CA ILE A 261 13.88 1.71 -19.75
C ILE A 261 12.38 1.39 -19.69
N ASN A 262 11.99 0.39 -18.90
CA ASN A 262 10.58 0.06 -18.65
C ASN A 262 10.06 0.73 -17.36
N ARG A 263 8.77 0.54 -17.03
CA ARG A 263 8.13 1.17 -15.86
C ARG A 263 8.78 0.81 -14.51
N PRO A 264 9.05 -0.47 -14.19
CA PRO A 264 9.85 -0.84 -13.00
C PRO A 264 11.23 -0.18 -12.96
N MET A 265 11.98 -0.22 -14.07
CA MET A 265 13.31 0.39 -14.16
C MET A 265 13.27 1.90 -13.91
N ARG A 266 12.34 2.59 -14.56
CA ARG A 266 12.10 4.02 -14.34
C ARG A 266 11.76 4.33 -12.89
N THR A 267 10.97 3.48 -12.23
CA THR A 267 10.61 3.67 -10.83
C THR A 267 11.83 3.56 -9.91
N ILE A 268 12.75 2.62 -10.18
CA ILE A 268 14.03 2.52 -9.46
C ILE A 268 14.90 3.76 -9.71
N ILE A 269 14.93 4.28 -10.93
CA ILE A 269 15.65 5.53 -11.24
C ILE A 269 15.04 6.73 -10.48
N TRP A 270 13.71 6.86 -10.47
CA TRP A 270 13.03 7.90 -9.68
C TRP A 270 13.37 7.81 -8.20
N LEU A 271 13.31 6.61 -7.63
CA LEU A 271 13.64 6.39 -6.22
C LEU A 271 15.10 6.77 -5.94
N TYR A 272 16.04 6.38 -6.81
CA TYR A 272 17.44 6.77 -6.70
C TYR A 272 17.61 8.29 -6.68
N LEU A 273 17.00 9.00 -7.63
CA LEU A 273 17.09 10.46 -7.73
C LEU A 273 16.51 11.16 -6.50
N MET A 274 15.36 10.69 -5.99
CA MET A 274 14.74 11.25 -4.78
C MET A 274 15.65 11.06 -3.54
N LEU A 275 16.23 9.87 -3.36
CA LEU A 275 17.14 9.58 -2.26
C LEU A 275 18.46 10.34 -2.39
N PHE A 276 18.97 10.50 -3.61
CA PHE A 276 20.19 11.26 -3.88
C PHE A 276 19.98 12.76 -3.60
N ASP A 277 18.92 13.35 -4.14
CA ASP A 277 18.54 14.75 -3.87
C ASP A 277 18.39 14.97 -2.35
N TYR A 278 17.71 14.06 -1.63
CA TYR A 278 17.62 14.11 -0.16
C TYR A 278 19.00 14.06 0.52
N ALA A 279 19.88 13.16 0.10
CA ALA A 279 21.20 13.01 0.69
C ALA A 279 22.08 14.27 0.52
N VAL A 280 21.85 15.06 -0.53
CA VAL A 280 22.61 16.28 -0.84
C VAL A 280 21.93 17.53 -0.28
N TYR A 281 20.63 17.67 -0.47
CA TYR A 281 19.88 18.92 -0.24
C TYR A 281 18.87 18.83 0.91
N GLU A 282 18.77 17.69 1.60
CA GLU A 282 17.79 17.40 2.66
C GLU A 282 16.33 17.32 2.20
N GLN A 283 16.05 17.67 0.95
CA GLN A 283 14.74 17.61 0.32
C GLN A 283 14.87 17.23 -1.15
N PHE A 284 13.79 16.74 -1.75
CA PHE A 284 13.72 16.44 -3.19
C PHE A 284 12.46 17.02 -3.84
N ASP A 285 12.52 17.30 -5.14
CA ASP A 285 11.35 17.72 -5.93
C ASP A 285 10.80 16.51 -6.69
N TYR A 286 9.90 15.77 -6.04
CA TYR A 286 9.39 14.53 -6.58
C TYR A 286 8.59 14.75 -7.89
N LYS A 287 7.81 15.84 -7.99
CA LYS A 287 7.01 16.16 -9.18
C LYS A 287 7.91 16.46 -10.38
N ARG A 288 8.98 17.24 -10.17
CA ARG A 288 10.01 17.50 -11.18
C ARG A 288 10.71 16.21 -11.61
N ILE A 289 11.11 15.37 -10.65
CA ILE A 289 11.78 14.08 -10.95
C ILE A 289 10.87 13.20 -11.83
N VAL A 290 9.62 12.99 -11.43
CA VAL A 290 8.67 12.17 -12.20
C VAL A 290 8.43 12.74 -13.60
N ARG A 291 8.27 14.08 -13.71
CA ARG A 291 8.01 14.76 -14.99
C ARG A 291 9.19 14.64 -15.96
N LEU A 292 10.40 14.95 -15.50
CA LEU A 292 11.58 15.00 -16.37
C LEU A 292 12.08 13.61 -16.78
N HIS A 293 11.93 12.61 -15.91
CA HIS A 293 12.50 11.27 -16.11
C HIS A 293 11.42 10.27 -16.53
N SER A 294 10.58 10.65 -17.50
CA SER A 294 9.47 9.82 -17.98
C SER A 294 9.92 8.73 -18.95
N TYR A 295 11.04 8.94 -19.65
CA TYR A 295 11.66 8.05 -20.65
C TYR A 295 10.67 7.56 -21.72
N ASN A 296 9.88 8.48 -22.28
CA ASN A 296 8.86 8.21 -23.31
C ASN A 296 7.73 7.26 -22.87
N ILE A 297 7.53 7.10 -21.56
CA ILE A 297 6.45 6.29 -20.99
C ILE A 297 5.48 7.20 -20.23
N ALA A 298 4.17 6.92 -20.32
CA ALA A 298 3.16 7.64 -19.56
C ALA A 298 3.41 7.56 -18.04
N ASN A 299 3.13 8.65 -17.32
CA ASN A 299 3.40 8.78 -15.88
C ASN A 299 2.16 8.55 -15.00
N ASP A 300 1.06 8.04 -15.57
CA ASP A 300 -0.18 7.71 -14.86
C ASP A 300 0.00 6.62 -13.78
N LYS A 301 0.96 5.72 -14.01
CA LYS A 301 1.37 4.64 -13.10
C LYS A 301 2.88 4.64 -12.98
N ALA A 302 3.39 4.40 -11.78
CA ALA A 302 4.80 4.11 -11.58
C ALA A 302 5.11 2.75 -12.23
N PHE A 303 4.41 1.70 -11.78
CA PHE A 303 4.43 0.36 -12.34
C PHE A 303 3.14 -0.41 -11.98
N ALA A 304 2.98 -1.58 -12.56
CA ALA A 304 1.99 -2.57 -12.14
C ALA A 304 2.63 -3.96 -12.24
N ILE A 305 2.24 -4.86 -11.35
CA ILE A 305 2.59 -6.29 -11.41
C ILE A 305 1.30 -7.11 -11.55
N SER A 306 1.30 -8.06 -12.47
CA SER A 306 0.19 -8.99 -12.71
C SER A 306 0.06 -10.02 -11.58
N GLY A 307 -1.07 -10.73 -11.54
CA GLY A 307 -1.30 -11.87 -10.64
C GLY A 307 -0.21 -12.94 -10.74
N ILE A 308 0.27 -13.25 -11.96
CA ILE A 308 1.38 -14.20 -12.14
C ILE A 308 2.66 -13.71 -11.42
N GLN A 309 2.95 -12.41 -11.49
CA GLN A 309 4.13 -11.82 -10.86
C GLN A 309 3.97 -11.68 -9.35
N SER A 310 2.82 -11.18 -8.89
CA SER A 310 2.54 -10.97 -7.47
C SER A 310 2.38 -12.31 -6.73
N TYR A 311 1.96 -13.39 -7.40
CA TYR A 311 1.90 -14.73 -6.82
C TYR A 311 3.27 -15.19 -6.30
N ALA A 312 4.36 -14.90 -7.01
CA ALA A 312 5.71 -15.23 -6.57
C ALA A 312 6.08 -14.58 -5.22
N LEU A 313 5.44 -13.45 -4.89
CA LEU A 313 5.64 -12.70 -3.65
C LEU A 313 4.60 -13.03 -2.58
N LEU A 314 3.37 -13.38 -2.97
CA LEU A 314 2.22 -13.54 -2.05
C LEU A 314 1.87 -14.99 -1.72
N LYS A 315 2.39 -15.96 -2.48
CA LYS A 315 2.06 -17.39 -2.33
C LYS A 315 2.19 -17.83 -0.88
N SER A 316 1.05 -18.19 -0.29
CA SER A 316 0.92 -18.56 1.12
C SER A 316 -0.40 -19.32 1.35
N PRO A 317 -0.54 -20.01 2.49
CA PRO A 317 -1.83 -20.57 2.90
C PRO A 317 -2.93 -19.52 2.99
N GLN A 318 -2.60 -18.29 3.41
CA GLN A 318 -3.55 -17.18 3.56
C GLN A 318 -4.03 -16.62 2.22
N LEU A 319 -3.22 -16.71 1.17
CA LEU A 319 -3.65 -16.37 -0.19
C LEU A 319 -4.61 -17.43 -0.75
N THR A 320 -4.33 -18.71 -0.47
CA THR A 320 -5.14 -19.84 -0.95
C THR A 320 -6.48 -19.90 -0.21
N HIS A 321 -6.43 -19.72 1.12
CA HIS A 321 -7.54 -19.72 2.05
C HIS A 321 -7.54 -18.44 2.91
N PRO A 322 -8.11 -17.34 2.39
CA PRO A 322 -8.32 -16.10 3.16
C PRO A 322 -9.05 -16.37 4.47
N ARG A 323 -8.63 -15.71 5.55
CA ARG A 323 -9.04 -16.11 6.92
C ARG A 323 -10.31 -15.45 7.45
N ILE A 324 -10.94 -14.57 6.68
CA ILE A 324 -12.21 -13.93 7.03
C ILE A 324 -13.26 -14.40 6.02
N ASP A 325 -14.29 -15.06 6.55
CA ASP A 325 -15.40 -15.60 5.76
C ASP A 325 -16.33 -14.48 5.27
N LYS A 326 -16.98 -14.67 4.12
CA LYS A 326 -17.97 -13.73 3.59
C LYS A 326 -19.09 -13.45 4.58
N SER A 327 -19.47 -14.43 5.41
CA SER A 327 -20.50 -14.26 6.45
C SER A 327 -20.11 -13.26 7.55
N GLU A 328 -18.83 -12.94 7.68
CA GLU A 328 -18.32 -11.98 8.68
C GLU A 328 -18.42 -10.53 8.18
N ILE A 329 -18.71 -10.28 6.89
CA ILE A 329 -18.78 -8.92 6.33
C ILE A 329 -19.84 -8.06 7.05
N LYS A 330 -20.95 -8.66 7.49
CA LYS A 330 -21.99 -7.98 8.30
C LYS A 330 -21.50 -7.50 9.67
N ASN A 331 -20.37 -8.01 10.15
CA ASN A 331 -19.72 -7.55 11.37
C ASN A 331 -18.71 -6.42 11.10
N ILE A 332 -18.42 -6.12 9.83
CA ILE A 332 -17.50 -5.06 9.39
C ILE A 332 -18.29 -3.86 8.83
N ILE A 333 -19.33 -4.12 8.03
CA ILE A 333 -20.26 -3.12 7.51
C ILE A 333 -21.51 -3.14 8.39
N LEU A 334 -21.75 -2.04 9.10
CA LEU A 334 -22.71 -1.99 10.21
C LEU A 334 -23.92 -1.12 9.87
N GLY A 335 -25.02 -1.35 10.58
CA GLY A 335 -26.15 -0.41 10.65
C GLY A 335 -26.88 -0.16 9.33
N GLY A 336 -26.85 -1.11 8.38
CA GLY A 336 -27.47 -0.95 7.07
C GLY A 336 -26.64 -0.13 6.07
N GLY A 337 -25.37 0.15 6.37
CA GLY A 337 -24.48 0.93 5.50
C GLY A 337 -24.27 0.34 4.11
N GLN A 338 -24.44 -0.97 3.94
CA GLN A 338 -24.43 -1.61 2.63
C GLN A 338 -25.48 -1.03 1.66
N ASN A 339 -26.58 -0.48 2.18
CA ASN A 339 -27.63 0.14 1.37
C ASN A 339 -27.19 1.47 0.74
N PHE A 340 -26.08 2.05 1.22
CA PHE A 340 -25.49 3.28 0.69
C PHE A 340 -24.37 3.03 -0.32
N LEU A 341 -23.99 1.76 -0.52
CA LEU A 341 -23.02 1.41 -1.55
C LEU A 341 -23.64 1.66 -2.93
N SER A 342 -22.97 2.51 -3.72
CA SER A 342 -23.33 2.74 -5.12
C SER A 342 -22.41 1.91 -6.01
N PRO A 343 -22.90 0.77 -6.55
CA PRO A 343 -22.05 -0.24 -7.15
C PRO A 343 -21.39 0.23 -8.46
N GLU A 344 -20.07 0.23 -8.51
CA GLU A 344 -19.28 0.21 -9.74
C GLU A 344 -18.45 -1.09 -9.81
N ARG A 345 -17.97 -1.52 -11.00
CA ARG A 345 -17.26 -2.81 -11.30
C ARG A 345 -16.06 -3.18 -10.36
N ARG A 346 -16.28 -3.34 -9.05
CA ARG A 346 -15.31 -3.41 -7.93
C ARG A 346 -15.97 -4.10 -6.71
N PHE A 347 -15.29 -4.12 -5.55
CA PHE A 347 -15.75 -4.84 -4.34
C PHE A 347 -17.11 -4.35 -3.83
N ASP A 348 -17.36 -3.04 -3.87
CA ASP A 348 -18.65 -2.42 -3.58
C ASP A 348 -19.80 -3.00 -4.43
N ALA A 349 -19.57 -3.23 -5.73
CA ALA A 349 -20.57 -3.92 -6.55
C ALA A 349 -20.84 -5.36 -6.12
N VAL A 350 -19.81 -6.10 -5.74
CA VAL A 350 -19.98 -7.49 -5.30
C VAL A 350 -20.78 -7.56 -4.00
N ILE A 351 -20.57 -6.62 -3.07
CA ILE A 351 -21.37 -6.52 -1.84
C ILE A 351 -22.84 -6.21 -2.17
N VAL A 352 -23.10 -5.23 -3.05
CA VAL A 352 -24.47 -4.83 -3.41
C VAL A 352 -25.23 -5.95 -4.14
N TYR A 353 -24.54 -6.76 -4.95
CA TYR A 353 -25.16 -7.86 -5.69
C TYR A 353 -25.32 -9.16 -4.89
N SER A 354 -24.91 -9.17 -3.62
CA SER A 354 -24.96 -10.35 -2.73
C SER A 354 -25.74 -10.00 -1.44
N PRO A 355 -27.07 -9.72 -1.52
CA PRO A 355 -27.85 -9.28 -0.37
C PRO A 355 -27.83 -10.28 0.80
N GLU A 356 -27.66 -11.58 0.51
CA GLU A 356 -27.56 -12.65 1.49
C GLU A 356 -26.38 -12.52 2.46
N LEU A 357 -25.39 -11.66 2.15
CA LEU A 357 -24.27 -11.35 3.06
C LEU A 357 -24.73 -10.69 4.37
N PHE A 358 -25.94 -10.11 4.39
CA PHE A 358 -26.46 -9.33 5.51
C PHE A 358 -27.70 -9.92 6.18
N ASP A 359 -28.10 -11.13 5.76
CA ASP A 359 -29.21 -11.88 6.38
C ASP A 359 -28.82 -12.54 7.72
#